data_AF-B8XQS9-F1
#
_entry.id   AF-B8XQS9-F1
#
_cell.length_a   1.000
_cell.length_b   1.000
_cell.length_c   1.000
_cell.angle_alpha   90.00
_cell.angle_beta   90.00
_cell.angle_gamma   90.00
#
_symmetry.space_group_name_H-M   'P 1'
#
loop_
_entity.id
_entity.type
_entity.pdbx_description
1 polymer ?
#
loop_
_entity_poly.entity_id
_entity_poly.type
_entity_poly.pdbx_seq_one_letter_code
_entity_poly.pdbx_strand_id
1 'polypeptide(L)'
;WRQKQLEYTWLRSLMDRYVNFENATEDALRYTCGHLGLELDETLHRQLSDAYLRLQPHRDTPGALRRLHNAGFPMGIISNGSTASISQVVENSELGWAFDQLISVESVQVFKPHSKVYALAEARMGLPRENILFVSSNPL
;
A
#
# COMPACT_ATOMS: atom_id res chain seq x y z
N TRP A 1 16.25 -2.51 -1.69
CA TRP A 1 15.18 -2.00 -0.80
C TRP A 1 13.80 -2.59 -1.11
N ARG A 2 13.13 -2.26 -2.23
CA ARG A 2 11.76 -2.74 -2.52
C ARG A 2 11.57 -4.25 -2.41
N GLN A 3 12.50 -5.04 -2.93
CA GLN A 3 12.44 -6.49 -2.80
C GLN A 3 12.42 -6.94 -1.32
N LYS A 4 13.33 -6.42 -0.50
CA LYS A 4 13.39 -6.72 0.94
C LYS A 4 12.17 -6.26 1.72
N GLN A 5 11.59 -5.12 1.33
CA GLN A 5 10.34 -4.62 1.90
C GLN A 5 9.21 -5.63 1.69
N LEU A 6 9.05 -6.16 0.47
CA LEU A 6 8.06 -7.20 0.17
C LEU A 6 8.36 -8.50 0.94
N GLU A 7 9.60 -8.97 0.92
CA GLU A 7 10.03 -10.16 1.68
C GLU A 7 9.68 -10.04 3.17
N TYR A 8 9.90 -8.87 3.78
CA TYR A 8 9.61 -8.64 5.19
C TYR A 8 8.11 -8.64 5.46
N THR A 9 7.29 -8.09 4.56
CA THR A 9 5.82 -8.20 4.72
C THR A 9 5.34 -9.65 4.69
N TRP A 10 5.91 -10.49 3.83
CA TRP A 10 5.55 -11.91 3.75
C TRP A 10 6.02 -12.68 4.98
N LEU A 11 7.30 -12.55 5.34
CA LEU A 11 7.89 -13.24 6.49
C LEU A 11 7.16 -12.86 7.78
N ARG A 12 6.89 -11.58 8.01
CA ARG A 12 6.18 -11.13 9.22
C ARG A 12 4.75 -11.66 9.29
N SER A 13 4.07 -11.77 8.16
CA SER A 13 2.72 -12.38 8.12
C SER A 13 2.79 -13.89 8.40
N LEU A 14 3.76 -14.59 7.82
CA LEU A 14 3.94 -16.04 8.00
C LEU A 14 4.38 -16.41 9.43
N MET A 15 5.13 -15.54 10.09
CA MET A 15 5.62 -15.73 11.46
C MET A 15 4.65 -15.23 12.53
N ASP A 16 3.52 -14.63 12.14
CA ASP A 16 2.58 -13.96 13.05
C ASP A 16 3.27 -12.86 13.91
N ARG A 17 4.09 -12.04 13.24
CA ARG A 17 4.88 -10.94 13.83
C ARG A 17 4.64 -9.64 13.09
N TYR A 18 3.36 -9.31 12.92
CA TYR A 18 2.93 -8.09 12.23
C TYR A 18 3.56 -6.83 12.84
N VAL A 19 3.96 -5.94 11.95
CA VAL A 19 4.23 -4.52 12.21
C VAL A 19 3.58 -3.73 11.09
N ASN A 20 3.34 -2.44 11.26
CA ASN A 20 2.82 -1.62 10.17
C ASN A 20 3.80 -1.56 8.99
N PHE A 21 3.28 -1.14 7.83
CA PHE A 21 4.07 -1.16 6.60
C PHE A 21 5.26 -0.21 6.64
N GLU A 22 5.14 0.91 7.36
CA GLU A 22 6.18 1.91 7.55
C GLU A 22 7.38 1.30 8.28
N ASN A 23 7.14 0.58 9.38
CA ASN A 23 8.20 -0.11 10.11
C ASN A 23 8.84 -1.21 9.27
N ALA A 24 8.04 -2.00 8.52
CA ALA A 24 8.59 -3.01 7.61
C ALA A 24 9.43 -2.37 6.48
N THR A 25 9.07 -1.16 6.06
CA THR A 25 9.78 -0.37 5.06
C THR A 25 11.10 0.15 5.60
N GLU A 26 11.10 0.67 6.82
CA GLU A 26 12.30 1.10 7.56
C GLU A 26 13.27 -0.08 7.78
N ASP A 27 12.77 -1.22 8.28
CA ASP A 27 13.58 -2.42 8.50
C ASP A 27 14.28 -2.85 7.20
N ALA A 28 13.56 -2.83 6.09
CA ALA A 28 14.10 -3.18 4.78
C ALA A 28 15.10 -2.14 4.25
N LEU A 29 14.94 -0.86 4.59
CA LEU A 29 15.87 0.21 4.24
C LEU A 29 17.19 0.02 5.00
N ARG A 30 17.10 -0.13 6.33
CA ARG A 30 18.26 -0.40 7.21
C ARG A 30 19.03 -1.63 6.77
N TYR A 31 18.33 -2.73 6.47
CA TYR A 31 18.96 -3.93 5.91
C TYR A 31 19.68 -3.63 4.60
N THR A 32 19.02 -2.93 3.67
CA THR A 32 19.59 -2.65 2.35
C THR A 32 20.87 -1.80 2.47
N CYS A 33 20.84 -0.75 3.30
CA CYS A 33 22.00 0.11 3.54
C CYS A 33 23.15 -0.69 4.15
N GLY A 34 22.88 -1.46 5.22
CA GLY A 34 23.90 -2.30 5.85
C GLY A 34 24.50 -3.35 4.90
N HIS A 35 23.67 -3.98 4.07
CA HIS A 35 24.13 -4.96 3.08
C HIS A 35 25.02 -4.34 1.99
N LEU A 36 24.78 -3.07 1.64
CA LEU A 36 25.56 -2.34 0.64
C LEU A 36 26.75 -1.55 1.25
N GLY A 37 26.92 -1.56 2.58
CA GLY A 37 27.93 -0.75 3.26
C GLY A 37 27.67 0.75 3.17
N LEU A 38 26.41 1.16 3.06
CA LEU A 38 26.00 2.56 3.02
C LEU A 38 25.63 3.04 4.42
N GLU A 39 26.15 4.20 4.80
CA GLU A 39 25.73 4.91 6.01
C GLU A 39 24.28 5.41 5.83
N LEU A 40 23.48 5.23 6.88
CA LEU A 40 22.10 5.71 6.95
C LEU A 40 21.93 6.53 8.22
N ASP A 41 22.23 7.82 8.11
CA ASP A 41 21.94 8.75 9.21
C ASP A 41 20.43 9.03 9.32
N GLU A 42 20.04 9.64 10.43
CA GLU A 42 18.63 9.91 10.75
C GLU A 42 17.99 10.92 9.77
N THR A 43 18.78 11.80 9.16
CA THR A 43 18.28 12.80 8.21
C THR A 43 17.94 12.12 6.88
N LEU A 44 18.85 11.31 6.35
CA LEU A 44 18.64 10.53 5.13
C LEU A 44 17.53 9.51 5.32
N HIS A 45 17.48 8.84 6.47
CA HIS A 45 16.39 7.95 6.84
C HIS A 45 15.04 8.64 6.72
N ARG A 46 14.88 9.81 7.35
CA ARG A 46 13.64 10.57 7.29
C ARG A 46 13.29 11.02 5.88
N GLN A 47 14.26 11.52 5.12
CA GLN A 47 14.04 11.93 3.73
C GLN A 47 13.52 10.79 2.86
N LEU A 48 14.09 9.59 3.00
CA LEU A 48 13.68 8.41 2.24
C LEU A 48 12.29 7.90 2.68
N SER A 49 11.98 7.94 3.97
CA SER A 49 10.67 7.58 4.50
C SER A 49 9.58 8.58 4.05
N ASP A 50 9.86 9.89 4.09
CA ASP A 50 8.95 10.93 3.63
C ASP A 50 8.67 10.86 2.13
N ALA A 51 9.67 10.46 1.32
CA ALA A 51 9.50 10.28 -0.12
C ALA A 51 8.42 9.23 -0.44
N TYR A 52 8.25 8.23 0.42
CA TYR A 52 7.23 7.19 0.26
C TYR A 52 5.80 7.72 0.46
N LEU A 53 5.63 8.80 1.22
CA LEU A 53 4.34 9.44 1.48
C LEU A 53 3.94 10.44 0.38
N ARG A 54 4.86 10.72 -0.56
CA ARG A 54 4.68 11.70 -1.64
C ARG A 54 4.77 11.07 -3.04
N LEU A 55 4.50 9.77 -3.14
CA LEU A 55 4.49 9.04 -4.40
C LEU A 55 3.53 9.71 -5.38
N GLN A 56 4.03 9.99 -6.58
CA GLN A 56 3.23 10.57 -7.64
C GLN A 56 2.44 9.48 -8.37
N PRO A 57 1.18 9.75 -8.74
CA PRO A 57 0.42 8.81 -9.54
C PRO A 57 1.05 8.67 -10.93
N HIS A 58 0.85 7.51 -11.58
CA HIS A 58 1.24 7.37 -12.98
C HIS A 58 0.45 8.36 -13.85
N ARG A 59 1.07 8.85 -14.92
CA ARG A 59 0.53 9.92 -15.77
C ARG A 59 -0.89 9.66 -16.29
N ASP A 60 -1.22 8.40 -16.54
CA ASP A 60 -2.50 7.93 -17.06
C ASP A 60 -3.56 7.66 -15.97
N THR A 61 -3.15 7.56 -14.71
CA THR A 61 -4.03 7.19 -13.58
C THR A 61 -5.20 8.17 -13.39
N PRO A 62 -5.01 9.50 -13.34
CA PRO A 62 -6.13 10.43 -13.15
C PRO A 62 -7.18 10.34 -14.26
N GLY A 63 -6.74 10.16 -15.51
CA GLY A 63 -7.63 10.03 -16.66
C GLY A 63 -8.42 8.72 -16.65
N ALA A 64 -7.78 7.62 -16.24
CA ALA A 64 -8.46 6.33 -16.09
C ALA A 64 -9.50 6.34 -14.96
N LEU A 65 -9.14 6.84 -13.78
CA LEU A 65 -10.06 6.96 -12.64
C LEU A 65 -11.26 7.84 -12.97
N ARG A 66 -11.07 8.94 -13.72
CA ARG A 66 -12.18 9.81 -14.12
C ARG A 66 -13.19 9.10 -15.02
N ARG A 67 -12.73 8.25 -15.93
CA ARG A 67 -13.63 7.45 -16.79
C ARG A 67 -14.43 6.44 -15.97
N LEU A 68 -13.79 5.77 -15.00
CA LEU A 68 -14.47 4.81 -14.12
C LEU A 68 -15.49 5.50 -13.20
N HIS A 69 -15.12 6.65 -12.64
CA HIS A 69 -16.01 7.47 -11.82
C HIS A 69 -17.24 7.94 -12.60
N ASN A 70 -17.05 8.48 -13.80
CA ASN A 70 -18.14 8.93 -14.67
C ASN A 70 -19.04 7.79 -15.15
N ALA A 71 -18.52 6.56 -15.18
CA ALA A 71 -19.31 5.36 -15.49
C ALA A 71 -20.07 4.79 -14.27
N GLY A 72 -19.91 5.38 -13.08
CA GLY A 72 -20.63 5.00 -11.87
C GLY A 72 -20.07 3.75 -11.16
N PHE A 73 -18.82 3.38 -11.41
CA PHE A 73 -18.19 2.28 -10.69
C PHE A 73 -17.77 2.71 -9.27
N PRO A 74 -18.13 1.94 -8.22
CA PRO A 74 -17.56 2.14 -6.91
C PRO A 74 -16.07 1.77 -6.94
N MET A 75 -15.23 2.58 -6.33
CA MET A 75 -13.78 2.43 -6.37
C MET A 75 -13.20 2.43 -4.96
N GLY A 76 -12.30 1.48 -4.72
CA GLY A 76 -11.58 1.38 -3.46
C GLY A 76 -10.10 1.09 -3.66
N ILE A 77 -9.28 1.61 -2.76
CA ILE A 77 -7.88 1.19 -2.61
C ILE A 77 -7.83 0.15 -1.51
N ILE A 78 -7.19 -0.99 -1.78
CA ILE A 78 -6.69 -1.88 -0.74
C ILE A 78 -5.17 -1.91 -0.76
N SER A 79 -4.52 -1.60 0.35
CA SER A 79 -3.06 -1.43 0.40
C SER A 79 -2.47 -1.96 1.70
N ASN A 80 -1.21 -2.42 1.61
CA ASN A 80 -0.42 -2.81 2.78
C ASN A 80 -0.12 -1.62 3.70
N GLY A 81 -0.10 -0.39 3.17
CA GLY A 81 0.16 0.84 3.95
C GLY A 81 -0.79 1.02 5.13
N SER A 82 -0.36 1.73 6.18
CA SER A 82 -1.25 2.12 7.28
C SER A 82 -2.38 3.02 6.78
N THR A 83 -3.45 3.13 7.57
CA THR A 83 -4.57 4.04 7.25
C THR A 83 -4.07 5.47 7.02
N ALA A 84 -3.14 5.95 7.86
CA ALA A 84 -2.55 7.27 7.73
C ALA A 84 -1.75 7.44 6.43
N SER A 85 -0.89 6.47 6.09
CA SER A 85 -0.07 6.55 4.87
C SER A 85 -0.92 6.54 3.60
N ILE A 86 -2.00 5.74 3.56
CA ILE A 86 -2.85 5.64 2.38
C ILE A 86 -3.56 6.97 2.18
N SER A 87 -4.18 7.53 3.22
CA SER A 87 -4.83 8.84 3.15
C SER A 87 -3.86 9.91 2.70
N GLN A 88 -2.66 9.97 3.27
CA GLN A 88 -1.67 10.98 2.92
C GLN A 88 -1.18 10.87 1.48
N VAL A 89 -0.92 9.66 0.96
CA VAL A 89 -0.54 9.46 -0.45
C VAL A 89 -1.68 9.87 -1.37
N VAL A 90 -2.92 9.51 -1.04
CA VAL A 90 -4.10 9.84 -1.85
C VAL A 90 -4.35 11.35 -1.88
N GLU A 91 -4.26 12.03 -0.73
CA GLU A 91 -4.38 13.48 -0.61
C GLU A 91 -3.28 14.20 -1.40
N ASN A 92 -2.02 13.82 -1.21
CA ASN A 92 -0.88 14.41 -1.94
C ASN A 92 -0.95 14.17 -3.46
N SER A 93 -1.66 13.13 -3.90
CA SER A 93 -1.87 12.83 -5.31
C SER A 93 -3.08 13.55 -5.93
N GLU A 94 -3.88 14.26 -5.12
CA GLU A 94 -5.13 14.92 -5.53
C GLU A 94 -6.17 13.95 -6.13
N LEU A 95 -6.13 12.68 -5.72
CA LEU A 95 -7.02 11.60 -6.21
C LEU A 95 -8.09 11.19 -5.20
N GLY A 96 -8.22 11.88 -4.06
CA GLY A 96 -9.20 11.54 -3.02
C GLY A 96 -10.65 11.48 -3.51
N TRP A 97 -11.00 12.29 -4.50
CA TRP A 97 -12.34 12.29 -5.13
C TRP A 97 -12.68 10.99 -5.85
N ALA A 98 -11.69 10.16 -6.19
CA ALA A 98 -11.88 8.97 -6.99
C ALA A 98 -12.22 7.72 -6.17
N PHE A 99 -12.08 7.73 -4.84
CA PHE A 99 -12.20 6.51 -4.04
C PHE A 99 -13.27 6.63 -2.96
N ASP A 100 -14.21 5.70 -2.97
CA ASP A 100 -15.25 5.55 -1.94
C ASP A 100 -14.68 4.89 -0.68
N GLN A 101 -13.63 4.08 -0.82
CA GLN A 101 -13.01 3.33 0.27
C GLN A 101 -11.48 3.36 0.21
N LEU A 102 -10.86 3.71 1.33
CA LEU A 102 -9.43 3.52 1.58
C LEU A 102 -9.27 2.40 2.61
N ILE A 103 -8.71 1.26 2.20
CA ILE A 103 -8.68 0.02 2.96
C ILE A 103 -7.23 -0.35 3.28
N SER A 104 -6.86 -0.22 4.55
CA SER A 104 -5.58 -0.69 5.07
C SER A 104 -5.68 -2.12 5.59
N VAL A 105 -4.63 -2.91 5.32
CA VAL A 105 -4.47 -4.25 5.94
C VAL A 105 -4.20 -4.20 7.44
N GLU A 106 -3.93 -3.03 8.00
CA GLU A 106 -3.64 -2.83 9.43
C GLU A 106 -4.73 -3.41 10.34
N SER A 107 -5.99 -3.33 9.91
CA SER A 107 -7.14 -3.90 10.64
C SER A 107 -7.14 -5.43 10.74
N VAL A 108 -6.45 -6.12 9.84
CA VAL A 108 -6.35 -7.59 9.81
C VAL A 108 -4.97 -8.12 10.18
N GLN A 109 -4.01 -7.22 10.40
CA GLN A 109 -2.64 -7.51 10.86
C GLN A 109 -1.92 -8.59 10.05
N VAL A 110 -2.21 -8.67 8.74
CA VAL A 110 -1.52 -9.54 7.79
C VAL A 110 -1.38 -8.80 6.47
N PHE A 111 -0.27 -9.00 5.76
CA PHE A 111 -0.04 -8.36 4.48
C PHE A 111 -0.57 -9.19 3.30
N LYS A 112 -0.74 -8.55 2.14
CA LYS A 112 -0.95 -9.28 0.88
C LYS A 112 0.20 -10.28 0.64
N PRO A 113 -0.06 -11.48 0.08
CA PRO A 113 -1.33 -11.93 -0.51
C PRO A 113 -2.22 -12.75 0.44
N HIS A 114 -2.18 -12.52 1.76
CA HIS A 114 -3.02 -13.28 2.69
C HIS A 114 -4.52 -13.11 2.40
N SER A 115 -5.28 -14.22 2.37
CA SER A 115 -6.71 -14.25 1.98
C SER A 115 -7.61 -13.28 2.77
N LYS A 116 -7.38 -13.14 4.08
CA LYS A 116 -8.03 -12.14 4.96
C LYS A 116 -8.00 -10.71 4.40
N VAL A 117 -6.95 -10.32 3.68
CA VAL A 117 -6.86 -9.00 3.06
C VAL A 117 -7.93 -8.84 1.97
N TYR A 118 -8.13 -9.83 1.13
CA TYR A 118 -9.14 -9.76 0.06
C TYR A 118 -10.56 -9.87 0.60
N ALA A 119 -10.77 -10.69 1.64
CA ALA A 119 -12.05 -10.73 2.36
C ALA A 119 -12.40 -9.37 2.99
N LEU A 120 -11.40 -8.61 3.46
CA LEU A 120 -11.59 -7.24 3.93
C LEU A 120 -12.08 -6.31 2.80
N ALA A 121 -11.60 -6.50 1.57
CA ALA A 121 -12.08 -5.73 0.42
C ALA A 121 -13.57 -5.98 0.15
N GLU A 122 -14.00 -7.25 0.10
CA GLU A 122 -15.41 -7.63 -0.06
C GLU A 122 -16.28 -6.99 1.02
N ALA A 123 -15.87 -7.11 2.29
CA ALA A 123 -16.59 -6.56 3.42
C ALA A 123 -16.72 -5.03 3.39
N ARG A 124 -15.66 -4.32 3.00
CA ARG A 124 -15.63 -2.84 2.98
C ARG A 124 -16.33 -2.25 1.77
N MET A 125 -16.29 -2.95 0.62
CA MET A 125 -17.00 -2.54 -0.59
C MET A 125 -18.48 -2.94 -0.55
N GLY A 126 -18.86 -3.90 0.30
CA GLY A 126 -20.23 -4.44 0.34
C GLY A 126 -20.61 -5.20 -0.93
N LEU A 127 -19.62 -5.76 -1.64
CA LEU A 127 -19.77 -6.46 -2.91
C LEU A 127 -19.15 -7.84 -2.82
N PRO A 128 -19.75 -8.87 -3.46
CA PRO A 128 -19.15 -10.19 -3.53
C PRO A 128 -17.97 -10.20 -4.51
N ARG A 129 -17.00 -11.09 -4.30
CA ARG A 129 -15.75 -11.18 -5.11
C ARG A 129 -15.97 -11.16 -6.63
N GLU A 130 -17.02 -11.80 -7.14
CA GLU A 130 -17.32 -11.90 -8.56
C GLU A 130 -17.66 -10.55 -9.21
N ASN A 131 -18.03 -9.57 -8.39
CA ASN A 131 -18.34 -8.21 -8.80
C ASN A 131 -17.19 -7.23 -8.54
N ILE A 132 -16.02 -7.71 -8.11
CA ILE A 132 -14.84 -6.88 -7.83
C ILE A 132 -13.74 -7.21 -8.83
N LEU A 133 -13.43 -6.25 -9.70
CA LEU A 133 -12.23 -6.30 -10.52
C LEU A 133 -11.03 -5.83 -9.70
N PHE A 134 -10.15 -6.75 -9.30
CA PHE A 134 -8.90 -6.41 -8.64
C PHE A 134 -7.82 -6.03 -9.67
N VAL A 135 -7.20 -4.86 -9.51
CA VAL A 135 -6.17 -4.34 -10.42
C VAL A 135 -4.85 -4.20 -9.66
N SER A 136 -3.76 -4.79 -10.19
CA SER A 136 -2.41 -4.61 -9.65
C SER A 136 -1.35 -4.70 -10.74
N SER A 137 -0.26 -3.94 -10.57
CA SER A 137 0.97 -4.08 -11.35
C SER A 137 1.96 -5.08 -10.74
N ASN A 138 1.67 -5.64 -9.55
CA ASN A 138 2.46 -6.69 -8.95
C ASN A 138 1.83 -8.04 -9.29
N PRO A 139 2.60 -9.02 -9.79
CA PRO A 139 2.08 -10.37 -9.96
C PRO A 139 1.62 -10.90 -8.59
N LEU A 140 0.44 -11.52 -8.57
CA LEU A 140 -0.08 -12.24 -7.42
C LEU A 140 0.61 -13.58 -7.24
#